data_AF-A0A7W0KEA5-F1
#
_entry.id   AF-A0A7W0KEA5-F1
#
_cell.length_a   1.000
_cell.length_b   1.000
_cell.length_c   1.000
_cell.angle_alpha   90.00
_cell.angle_beta   90.00
_cell.angle_gamma   90.00
#
_symmetry.space_group_name_H-M   'P 1'
#
loop_
_entity.id
_entity.type
_entity.pdbx_description
1 polymer ?
#
loop_
_entity_poly.entity_id
_entity_poly.type
_entity_poly.pdbx_seq_one_letter_code
_entity_poly.pdbx_strand_id
1 'polypeptide(L)' 'MGNVPIMWRYIFMNSLSPLIVQGTFVVAFGILAEASLSFLGAGVPPETPTWGSMVSAGQPRLQQAW' A
#
# COMPACT_ATOMS: atom_id res chain seq x y z
N MET A 1 -13.74 34.24 21.01
CA MET A 1 -12.42 33.60 20.81
C MET A 1 -12.66 32.20 20.27
N GLY A 2 -12.13 31.87 19.08
CA GLY A 2 -12.49 30.65 18.36
C GLY A 2 -11.84 29.39 18.95
N ASN A 3 -12.59 28.29 19.02
CA ASN A 3 -12.14 26.98 19.51
C ASN A 3 -11.29 26.20 18.49
N VAL A 4 -11.13 26.73 17.28
CA VAL A 4 -10.36 26.11 16.18
C VAL A 4 -8.91 25.75 16.57
N PRO A 5 -8.16 26.61 17.29
CA PRO A 5 -6.78 26.27 17.71
C PRO A 5 -6.74 25.05 18.64
N ILE A 6 -7.77 24.90 19.49
CA ILE A 6 -7.87 23.80 20.46
C ILE A 6 -8.21 22.49 19.72
N MET A 7 -9.18 22.52 18.81
CA MET A 7 -9.53 21.33 18.01
C MET A 7 -8.34 20.83 17.18
N TRP A 8 -7.60 21.74 16.54
CA TRP A 8 -6.43 21.37 15.74
C TRP A 8 -5.26 20.86 16.59
N ARG A 9 -4.97 21.49 17.73
CA ARG A 9 -3.82 21.13 18.56
C ARG A 9 -4.05 19.86 19.39
N TYR A 10 -5.27 19.61 19.84
CA TYR A 10 -5.57 18.51 20.76
C TYR A 10 -6.30 17.35 20.10
N ILE A 11 -7.35 17.62 19.32
CA ILE A 11 -8.16 16.56 18.73
C ILE A 11 -7.45 15.98 17.51
N PHE A 12 -7.09 16.83 16.54
CA PHE A 12 -6.42 16.39 15.32
C PHE A 12 -5.07 15.72 15.62
N MET A 13 -4.24 16.34 16.47
CA MET A 13 -2.93 15.80 16.83
C MET A 13 -3.01 14.46 17.57
N ASN A 14 -4.04 14.22 18.38
CA ASN A 14 -4.25 12.94 19.07
C ASN A 14 -4.76 11.85 18.10
N SER A 15 -5.61 12.23 17.15
CA SER A 15 -6.10 11.32 16.09
C SER A 15 -5.06 10.98 15.03
N LEU A 16 -3.93 11.70 14.92
CA LEU A 16 -2.85 11.35 13.99
C LEU A 16 -2.28 9.95 14.23
N SER A 17 -2.20 9.50 15.48
CA SER A 17 -1.67 8.18 15.83
C SER A 17 -2.47 7.03 15.19
N PRO A 18 -3.80 6.90 15.40
CA PRO A 18 -4.58 5.89 14.71
C PRO A 18 -4.71 6.14 13.19
N LEU A 19 -4.65 7.39 12.73
CA LEU A 19 -4.68 7.70 11.28
C LEU A 19 -3.43 7.17 10.56
N ILE A 20 -2.25 7.25 11.18
CA ILE A 20 -1.02 6.67 10.62
C ILE A 20 -1.15 5.15 10.51
N VAL A 21 -1.67 4.50 11.55
CA VAL A 21 -1.94 3.05 11.53
C VAL A 21 -2.94 2.71 10.41
N GLN A 22 -4.04 3.46 10.29
CA GLN A 22 -5.00 3.25 9.20
C GLN A 22 -4.35 3.45 7.82
N GLY A 23 -3.44 4.43 7.69
CA GLY A 23 -2.68 4.67 6.47
C GLY A 23 -1.86 3.46 6.02
N THR A 24 -1.23 2.73 6.95
CA THR A 24 -0.46 1.52 6.59
C THR A 24 -1.35 0.43 6.00
N PHE A 25 -2.58 0.26 6.52
CA PHE A 25 -3.55 -0.67 5.94
C PHE A 25 -3.96 -0.25 4.52
N VAL A 26 -4.19 1.04 4.27
CA VAL A 26 -4.51 1.53 2.92
C VAL A 26 -3.38 1.22 1.93
N VAL A 27 -2.13 1.44 2.34
CA VAL A 27 -0.96 1.08 1.51
C VAL A 27 -0.90 -0.43 1.26
N ALA A 28 -1.11 -1.25 2.28
CA ALA A 28 -1.15 -2.70 2.13
C ALA A 28 -2.23 -3.16 1.13
N PHE A 29 -3.43 -2.58 1.22
CA PHE A 29 -4.50 -2.85 0.25
C PHE A 29 -4.13 -2.42 -1.17
N GLY A 30 -3.46 -1.29 -1.34
CA GLY A 30 -2.95 -0.84 -2.63
C GLY A 30 -1.98 -1.84 -3.26
N ILE A 31 -1.03 -2.35 -2.47
CA ILE A 31 -0.06 -3.37 -2.92
C ILE A 31 -0.78 -4.66 -3.31
N LEU A 32 -1.74 -5.13 -2.51
CA LEU A 32 -2.51 -6.34 -2.84
C LEU A 32 -3.32 -6.17 -4.12
N ALA A 33 -3.93 -5.00 -4.32
CA ALA A 33 -4.71 -4.69 -5.51
C ALA A 33 -3.82 -4.66 -6.76
N GLU A 34 -2.67 -3.97 -6.69
CA GLU A 34 -1.69 -3.90 -7.76
C GLU A 34 -1.13 -5.31 -8.11
N ALA A 35 -0.77 -6.11 -7.10
CA ALA A 35 -0.29 -7.47 -7.30
C ALA A 35 -1.36 -8.37 -7.93
N SER A 36 -2.62 -8.22 -7.50
CA SER A 36 -3.76 -8.97 -8.06
C SER A 36 -4.01 -8.61 -9.52
N LEU A 37 -3.96 -7.32 -9.88
CA LEU A 37 -4.08 -6.85 -11.26
C LEU A 37 -2.91 -7.31 -12.13
N SER A 38 -1.68 -7.26 -11.61
CA SER A 38 -0.48 -7.78 -12.29
C SER A 38 -0.58 -9.30 -12.53
N PHE A 39 -1.13 -10.05 -11.58
CA PHE A 39 -1.34 -11.49 -11.73
C PHE A 39 -2.41 -11.82 -12.78
N LEU A 40 -3.47 -11.02 -12.86
CA LEU A 40 -4.54 -11.16 -13.86
C LEU A 40 -4.16 -10.65 -15.26
N GLY A 41 -2.96 -10.07 -15.44
CA GLY A 41 -2.49 -9.54 -16.72
C GLY A 41 -3.03 -8.15 -17.09
N ALA A 42 -3.75 -7.50 -16.18
CA ALA A 42 -4.26 -6.12 -16.32
C ALA A 42 -3.37 -5.09 -15.59
N GLY A 43 -2.16 -5.50 -15.19
CA GLY A 43 -1.18 -4.65 -14.51
C GLY A 43 -0.51 -3.65 -15.45
N VAL A 44 0.32 -2.78 -14.86
CA VAL A 44 1.13 -1.78 -15.57
C VAL A 44 1.99 -2.48 -16.64
N PRO A 45 2.14 -1.93 -17.86
CA PRO A 45 2.96 -2.53 -18.91
C PRO A 45 4.35 -2.95 -18.40
N PRO A 46 4.93 -4.05 -18.92
CA PRO A 46 6.12 -4.72 -18.38
C PRO A 46 7.39 -3.85 -18.30
N GLU A 47 7.35 -2.66 -18.87
CA GLU A 47 8.42 -1.67 -18.94
C GLU A 47 8.60 -0.90 -17.62
N THR A 48 7.58 -0.91 -16.75
CA THR A 48 7.65 -0.31 -15.40
C THR A 48 7.77 -1.39 -14.32
N PRO A 49 8.84 -1.38 -13.51
CA PRO A 49 9.01 -2.34 -12.42
C PRO A 49 7.96 -2.09 -11.33
N THR A 50 7.11 -3.09 -11.07
CA THR A 50 6.08 -3.09 -10.03
C THR A 50 6.39 -4.17 -9.00
N TRP A 51 5.88 -4.02 -7.78
CA TRP A 51 6.11 -5.01 -6.72
C TRP A 51 5.47 -6.36 -7.09
N GLY A 52 4.32 -6.33 -7.80
CA GLY A 52 3.65 -7.52 -8.33
C GLY A 52 4.43 -8.25 -9.43
N SER A 53 5.02 -7.52 -10.39
CA SER A 53 5.80 -8.14 -11.46
C SER A 53 7.11 -8.75 -10.95
N MET A 54 7.73 -8.18 -9.91
CA MET A 54 8.91 -8.75 -9.25
C MET A 54 8.60 -10.06 -8.52
N VAL A 55 7.47 -10.16 -7.82
CA VAL A 55 7.04 -11.40 -7.15
C VAL A 55 6.69 -12.48 -8.18
N SER A 56 5.98 -12.12 -9.26
CA SER A 56 5.66 -13.03 -10.36
C SER A 56 6.93 -13.59 -11.03
N ALA A 57 7.93 -12.73 -11.29
CA ALA A 57 9.22 -13.15 -11.85
C ALA A 57 10.03 -14.08 -10.92
N GLY A 58 9.78 -14.05 -9.61
CA GLY A 58 10.41 -14.96 -8.64
C GLY A 58 9.77 -16.35 -8.56
N GLN A 59 8.52 -16.51 -9.01
CA GLN A 59 7.76 -17.75 -8.88
C GLN A 59 8.34 -18.95 -9.67
N PRO A 60 8.87 -18.78 -10.90
CA PRO A 60 9.55 -19.86 -11.63
C PRO A 60 10.85 -20.31 -10.95
N ARG A 61 11.57 -19.39 -10.29
CA ARG A 61 12.80 -19.71 -9.55
C ARG A 61 12.52 -20.55 -8.31
N LEU A 62 11.38 -20.34 -7.66
CA LEU A 62 10.94 -21.19 -6.55
C LEU A 62 10.52 -22.58 -7.03
N GLN A 63 9.93 -22.72 -8.23
CA GLN A 63 9.60 -24.04 -8.80
C GLN A 63 10.81 -24.82 -9.32
N GLN A 64 11.85 -24.14 -9.81
CA GLN A 64 13.09 -24.79 -10.26
C GLN A 64 14.05 -25.17 -9.12
N ALA A 65 13.89 -24.57 -7.95
CA ALA A 65 14.75 -24.81 -6.78
C ALA A 65 14.24 -25.95 -5.87
N TRP A 66 13.07 -26.51 -6.16
CA TRP A 66 12.51 -27.73 -5.56
C TRP A 66 12.63 -28.89 -6.54
#